data_AF-A0A7I9YWA7-F1
#
_entry.id   AF-A0A7I9YWA7-F1
#
_cell.length_a   1.000
_cell.length_b   1.000
_cell.length_c   1.000
_cell.angle_alpha   90.00
_cell.angle_beta   90.00
_cell.angle_gamma   90.00
#
_symmetry.space_group_name_H-M   'P 1'
#
loop_
_entity.id
_entity.type
_entity.pdbx_description
1 polymer ?
#
loop_
_entity_poly.entity_id
_entity_poly.type
_entity_poly.pdbx_seq_one_letter_code
_entity_poly.pdbx_strand_id
1 'polypeptide(L)'
;MARFTSILFPRGGPPRAADAVPDCVADLRVKEIIAAVNAGHIEDHVDQYFYVPLGDVGTVLHRHEVFQDLERDQTRQTILRFVDGMRTVRRRHDQADELRHHL
;
A
#
# COMPACT_ATOMS: atom_id res chain seq x y z
N MET A 1 24.87 10.15 -4.26
CA MET A 1 23.43 10.48 -4.11
C MET A 1 22.69 9.19 -3.79
N ALA A 2 21.92 9.13 -2.71
CA ALA A 2 21.13 7.94 -2.39
C ALA A 2 19.98 7.82 -3.41
N ARG A 3 19.83 6.64 -4.02
CA ARG A 3 18.74 6.35 -4.95
C ARG A 3 17.45 6.15 -4.16
N PHE A 4 16.38 6.81 -4.56
CA PHE A 4 15.06 6.59 -3.99
C PHE A 4 14.51 5.25 -4.48
N THR A 5 14.29 4.32 -3.54
CA THR A 5 13.89 2.93 -3.87
C THR A 5 12.47 2.63 -3.40
N SER A 6 12.03 3.16 -2.25
CA SER A 6 10.67 2.97 -1.75
C SER A 6 10.30 4.03 -0.70
N ILE A 7 9.02 4.43 -0.69
CA ILE A 7 8.46 5.36 0.30
C ILE A 7 8.41 4.72 1.70
N LEU A 8 7.98 3.47 1.81
CA LEU A 8 7.75 2.80 3.11
C LEU A 8 8.94 1.95 3.57
N PHE A 9 9.98 1.83 2.74
CA PHE A 9 11.14 0.96 2.97
C PHE A 9 12.44 1.67 2.57
N PRO A 10 12.96 2.56 3.42
CA PRO A 10 14.08 3.44 3.09
C PRO A 10 15.42 2.70 2.89
N ARG A 11 15.56 1.46 3.40
CA ARG A 11 16.82 0.70 3.44
C ARG A 11 16.88 -0.54 2.54
N GLY A 12 16.24 -0.51 1.37
CA GLY A 12 16.37 -1.62 0.41
C GLY A 12 15.14 -1.96 -0.42
N GLY A 13 14.08 -1.14 -0.35
CA GLY A 13 12.83 -1.45 -1.04
C GLY A 13 11.94 -2.42 -0.25
N PRO A 14 10.71 -2.67 -0.73
CA PRO A 14 9.81 -3.57 -0.05
C PRO A 14 10.45 -4.97 0.04
N PRO A 15 10.52 -5.58 1.23
CA PRO A 15 10.80 -6.99 1.33
C PRO A 15 9.74 -7.76 0.55
N ARG A 16 10.07 -8.99 0.20
CA ARG A 16 9.10 -9.93 -0.34
C ARG A 16 7.88 -9.93 0.57
N ALA A 17 6.70 -9.84 -0.06
CA ALA A 17 5.42 -9.93 0.64
C ALA A 17 5.41 -11.16 1.56
N ALA A 18 4.73 -11.04 2.70
CA ALA A 18 4.62 -12.17 3.61
C ALA A 18 3.86 -13.31 2.92
N ASP A 19 4.44 -14.49 2.87
CA ASP A 19 3.81 -15.67 2.27
C ASP A 19 2.69 -16.24 3.17
N ALA A 20 2.60 -15.80 4.44
CA ALA A 20 1.59 -16.26 5.42
C ALA A 20 1.18 -15.15 6.39
N VAL A 21 -0.05 -15.25 6.92
CA VAL A 21 -0.60 -14.36 7.96
C VAL A 21 -0.06 -14.76 9.33
N PRO A 22 0.53 -13.85 10.12
CA PRO A 22 0.97 -14.16 11.48
C PRO A 22 -0.21 -14.46 12.42
N ASP A 23 -0.06 -15.44 13.31
CA ASP A 23 -1.11 -15.85 14.26
C ASP A 23 -1.61 -14.69 15.14
N CYS A 24 -0.71 -13.77 15.50
CA CYS A 24 -1.04 -12.60 16.32
C CYS A 24 -2.04 -11.64 15.64
N VAL A 25 -2.18 -11.67 14.32
CA VAL A 25 -3.14 -10.82 13.59
C VAL A 25 -4.58 -11.17 13.94
N ALA A 26 -4.86 -12.46 14.13
CA ALA A 26 -6.17 -12.93 14.55
C ALA A 26 -6.42 -12.66 16.03
N ASP A 27 -5.43 -12.95 16.88
CA ASP A 27 -5.50 -12.79 18.34
C ASP A 27 -5.73 -11.33 18.76
N LEU A 28 -4.97 -10.40 18.17
CA LEU A 28 -5.06 -8.97 18.44
C LEU A 28 -6.18 -8.28 17.64
N ARG A 29 -7.00 -9.04 16.89
CA ARG A 29 -8.04 -8.54 15.97
C ARG A 29 -7.54 -7.49 14.96
N VAL A 30 -6.26 -7.48 14.64
CA VAL A 30 -5.64 -6.58 13.66
C VAL A 30 -6.19 -6.83 12.25
N LYS A 31 -6.68 -8.05 11.97
CA LYS A 31 -7.35 -8.40 10.70
C LYS A 31 -8.48 -7.42 10.33
N GLU A 32 -9.24 -6.92 11.31
CA GLU A 32 -10.37 -6.03 11.06
C GLU A 32 -9.90 -4.62 10.68
N ILE A 33 -8.80 -4.16 11.31
CA ILE A 33 -8.15 -2.90 10.98
C ILE A 33 -7.59 -2.96 9.57
N ILE A 34 -6.88 -4.04 9.22
CA ILE A 34 -6.34 -4.24 7.87
C ILE A 34 -7.47 -4.28 6.84
N ALA A 35 -8.56 -5.00 7.11
CA ALA A 35 -9.71 -5.04 6.22
C ALA A 35 -10.36 -3.66 6.03
N ALA A 36 -10.52 -2.89 7.11
CA ALA A 36 -11.08 -1.54 7.04
C ALA A 36 -10.18 -0.57 6.26
N VAL A 37 -8.87 -0.62 6.46
CA VAL A 37 -7.89 0.21 5.74
C VAL A 37 -7.82 -0.16 4.26
N ASN A 38 -7.93 -1.45 3.93
CA ASN A 38 -7.89 -1.94 2.55
C ASN A 38 -9.25 -1.88 1.84
N ALA A 39 -10.31 -1.39 2.48
CA ALA A 39 -11.61 -1.24 1.86
C ALA A 39 -11.50 -0.33 0.61
N GLY A 40 -11.79 -0.89 -0.57
CA GLY A 40 -11.65 -0.20 -1.86
C GLY A 40 -10.24 -0.24 -2.49
N HIS A 41 -9.30 -0.99 -1.92
CA HIS A 41 -7.93 -1.19 -2.44
C HIS A 41 -7.58 -2.69 -2.62
N ILE A 42 -8.61 -3.55 -2.71
CA ILE A 42 -8.50 -5.02 -2.69
C ILE A 42 -7.70 -5.57 -3.90
N GLU A 43 -7.78 -4.89 -5.04
CA GLU A 43 -7.19 -5.32 -6.31
C GLU A 43 -5.67 -5.50 -6.24
N ASP A 44 -4.98 -4.72 -5.39
CA ASP A 44 -3.52 -4.66 -5.34
C ASP A 44 -2.90 -5.64 -4.30
N HIS A 45 -3.69 -6.52 -3.65
CA HIS A 45 -3.24 -7.45 -2.59
C HIS A 45 -2.30 -6.77 -1.57
N VAL A 46 -2.68 -5.57 -1.10
CA VAL A 46 -1.81 -4.72 -0.26
C VAL A 46 -1.72 -5.25 1.17
N ASP A 47 -2.68 -6.08 1.59
CA ASP A 47 -2.75 -6.75 2.88
C ASP A 47 -1.49 -7.54 3.24
N GLN A 48 -0.87 -8.21 2.26
CA GLN A 48 0.36 -8.99 2.45
C GLN A 48 1.54 -8.15 2.98
N TYR A 49 1.54 -6.83 2.77
CA TYR A 49 2.58 -5.93 3.29
C TYR A 49 2.38 -5.55 4.76
N PHE A 50 1.17 -5.70 5.30
CA PHE A 50 0.89 -5.48 6.73
C PHE A 50 1.38 -6.64 7.60
N TYR A 51 1.58 -7.82 7.00
CA TYR A 51 2.08 -9.02 7.67
C TYR A 51 3.60 -9.10 7.70
N VAL A 52 4.29 -8.25 6.94
CA VAL A 52 5.75 -8.26 6.86
C VAL A 52 6.33 -7.77 8.19
N PRO A 53 7.14 -8.58 8.88
CA PRO A 53 7.82 -8.14 10.10
C PRO A 53 8.88 -7.08 9.77
N LEU A 54 8.90 -6.01 10.57
CA LEU A 54 9.93 -4.96 10.50
C LEU A 54 10.98 -5.22 11.59
N GLY A 55 12.17 -5.67 11.19
CA GLY A 55 13.29 -5.95 12.10
C GLY A 55 14.14 -4.74 12.50
N ASP A 56 13.82 -3.55 11.99
CA ASP A 56 14.60 -2.32 12.19
C ASP A 56 13.71 -1.19 12.69
N VAL A 57 14.06 -0.64 13.87
CA VAL A 57 13.35 0.47 14.50
C VAL A 57 13.39 1.72 13.63
N GLY A 58 14.49 1.96 12.90
CA GLY A 58 14.58 3.12 12.00
C GLY A 58 13.53 3.09 10.91
N THR A 59 13.23 1.92 10.37
CA THR A 59 12.16 1.71 9.37
C THR A 59 10.77 1.93 9.96
N VAL A 60 10.54 1.53 11.21
CA VAL A 60 9.27 1.80 11.92
C VAL A 60 9.06 3.30 12.11
N LEU A 61 10.08 4.01 12.60
CA LEU A 61 10.02 5.47 12.81
C LEU A 61 9.80 6.22 11.50
N HIS A 62 10.54 5.86 10.44
CA HIS A 62 10.36 6.44 9.11
C HIS A 62 8.93 6.29 8.60
N ARG A 63 8.29 5.14 8.82
CA ARG A 63 6.88 4.95 8.44
C ARG A 63 5.96 5.87 9.23
N HIS A 64 6.17 6.01 10.54
CA HIS A 64 5.38 6.95 11.34
C HIS A 64 5.53 8.40 10.84
N GLU A 65 6.74 8.82 10.48
CA GLU A 65 6.98 10.14 9.88
C GLU A 65 6.23 10.31 8.56
N VAL A 66 6.27 9.29 7.67
CA VAL A 66 5.49 9.30 6.42
C VAL A 66 3.99 9.44 6.70
N PHE A 67 3.44 8.70 7.68
CA PHE A 67 2.02 8.82 8.03
C PHE A 67 1.69 10.18 8.66
N GLN A 68 2.59 10.75 9.46
CA GLN A 68 2.45 12.11 9.98
C GLN A 68 2.43 13.15 8.84
N ASP A 69 3.22 12.94 7.79
CA ASP A 69 3.18 13.79 6.60
C ASP A 69 1.83 13.73 5.87
N LEU A 70 1.17 12.55 5.89
CA LEU A 70 -0.17 12.34 5.32
C LEU A 70 -1.29 12.97 6.17
N GLU A 71 -1.05 13.32 7.43
CA GLU A 71 -2.02 14.07 8.23
C GLU A 71 -2.20 15.50 7.69
N ARG A 72 -1.19 16.04 7.01
CA ARG A 72 -1.28 17.36 6.36
C ARG A 72 -2.21 17.31 5.15
N ASP A 73 -3.30 18.07 5.21
CA ASP A 73 -4.35 18.11 4.18
C ASP A 73 -3.80 18.34 2.77
N GLN A 74 -2.86 19.27 2.60
CA GLN A 74 -2.26 19.59 1.31
C GLN A 74 -1.55 18.37 0.69
N THR A 75 -0.78 17.64 1.50
CA THR A 75 -0.09 16.41 1.09
C THR A 75 -1.09 15.32 0.76
N ARG A 76 -2.04 15.08 1.66
CA ARG A 76 -3.07 14.04 1.52
C ARG A 76 -3.90 14.22 0.26
N GLN A 77 -4.44 15.42 0.04
CA GLN A 77 -5.28 15.71 -1.13
C GLN A 77 -4.52 15.57 -2.45
N THR A 78 -3.23 15.94 -2.46
CA THR A 78 -2.39 15.78 -3.65
C THR A 78 -2.20 14.31 -4.00
N ILE A 79 -1.91 13.47 -3.00
CA ILE A 79 -1.75 12.02 -3.19
C ILE A 79 -3.08 11.37 -3.60
N LEU A 80 -4.19 11.73 -2.95
CA LEU A 80 -5.51 11.17 -3.29
C LEU A 80 -5.92 11.48 -4.73
N ARG A 81 -5.68 12.71 -5.21
CA ARG A 81 -5.93 13.07 -6.62
C ARG A 81 -5.09 12.25 -7.58
N PHE A 82 -3.82 12.03 -7.24
CA PHE A 82 -2.94 11.19 -8.05
C PHE A 82 -3.43 9.74 -8.12
N VAL A 83 -3.82 9.16 -6.98
CA VAL A 83 -4.37 7.80 -6.89
C VAL A 83 -5.66 7.65 -7.69
N ASP A 84 -6.57 8.62 -7.62
CA ASP A 84 -7.82 8.62 -8.39
C ASP A 84 -7.57 8.67 -9.91
N GLY A 85 -6.58 9.47 -10.33
CA GLY A 85 -6.11 9.49 -11.72
C GLY A 85 -5.60 8.11 -12.18
N MET A 86 -4.80 7.43 -11.37
CA MET A 86 -4.29 6.09 -11.70
C MET A 86 -5.40 5.05 -11.80
N ARG A 87 -6.38 5.07 -10.89
CA ARG A 87 -7.57 4.20 -10.94
C ARG A 87 -8.36 4.41 -12.22
N THR A 88 -8.54 5.67 -12.63
CA THR A 88 -9.24 6.00 -13.88
C THR A 88 -8.52 5.44 -15.10
N VAL A 89 -7.18 5.53 -15.13
CA VAL A 89 -6.37 4.98 -16.23
C VAL A 89 -6.47 3.44 -16.28
N ARG A 90 -6.32 2.75 -15.14
CA ARG A 90 -6.44 1.27 -15.08
C ARG A 90 -7.80 0.80 -15.59
N ARG A 91 -8.90 1.38 -15.09
CA ARG A 91 -10.25 1.03 -15.55
C ARG A 91 -10.42 1.20 -17.06
N ARG A 92 -9.86 2.25 -17.65
CA ARG A 92 -9.92 2.46 -19.11
C ARG A 92 -9.11 1.41 -19.87
N HIS A 93 -7.97 1.00 -19.32
CA HIS A 93 -7.15 -0.07 -19.87
C HIS A 93 -7.91 -1.39 -19.85
N ASP A 94 -8.49 -1.76 -18.70
CA ASP A 94 -9.25 -3.01 -18.56
C ASP A 94 -10.45 -3.08 -19.52
N GLN A 95 -11.19 -1.97 -19.65
CA GLN A 95 -12.29 -1.84 -20.61
C GLN A 95 -11.83 -2.00 -22.07
N ALA A 96 -10.65 -1.46 -22.41
CA ALA A 96 -10.11 -1.60 -23.76
C ALA A 96 -9.67 -3.04 -24.06
N ASP A 97 -9.09 -3.73 -23.08
CA ASP A 97 -8.72 -5.14 -23.20
C ASP A 97 -9.95 -6.04 -23.36
N GLU A 98 -11.00 -5.84 -22.57
CA GLU A 98 -12.28 -6.56 -22.72
C GLU A 98 -12.86 -6.39 -24.14
N LEU A 99 -12.96 -5.16 -24.63
CA LEU A 99 -13.47 -4.86 -25.97
C LEU A 99 -12.63 -5.52 -27.08
N ARG A 100 -11.31 -5.64 -26.90
CA ARG A 100 -10.41 -6.28 -27.85
C ARG A 100 -10.58 -7.80 -27.88
N HIS A 101 -10.93 -8.43 -26.77
CA HIS A 101 -11.16 -9.88 -26.69
C HIS A 101 -12.53 -10.32 -27.22
N HIS A 102 -13.44 -9.36 -27.47
CA HIS A 102 -14.77 -9.61 -28.05
C HIS A 102 -14.86 -9.38 -29.58
N LEU A 103 -13.75 -9.03 -30.24
CA LEU A 103 -13.61 -8.90 -31.70
C LEU A 103 -12.85 -10.10 -32.30
#